data_AF-A0A954XAK0-F1
#
_entry.id   AF-A0A954XAK0-F1
#
_cell.length_a   1.000
_cell.length_b   1.000
_cell.length_c   1.000
_cell.angle_alpha   90.00
_cell.angle_beta   90.00
_cell.angle_gamma   90.00
#
_symmetry.space_group_name_H-M   'P 1'
#
loop_
_entity.id
_entity.type
_entity.pdbx_description
1 polymer ?
#
loop_
_entity_poly.entity_id
_entity_poly.type
_entity_poly.pdbx_seq_one_letter_code
_entity_poly.pdbx_strand_id
1 'polypeptide(L)'
;RSAFYKLAWRLEAERAQCAIDRDSFVRAIQAEGIAIDTGFRGFVRRSGKRCRQSGSLKHASQAAEQTLILHHPVLLESPAVIGRLANALQRVTERFFAP
;
A
#
# COMPACT_ATOMS: atom_id res chain seq x y z
N ARG A 1 -23.67 13.30 -1.52
CA ARG A 1 -22.92 12.64 -0.42
C ARG A 1 -21.58 12.19 -1.00
N SER A 2 -20.45 12.65 -0.45
CA SER A 2 -19.13 12.22 -0.96
C SER A 2 -18.86 10.77 -0.51
N ALA A 3 -18.53 9.90 -1.45
CA ALA A 3 -18.05 8.56 -1.17
C ALA A 3 -16.52 8.58 -1.25
N PHE A 4 -15.86 8.38 -0.12
CA PHE A 4 -14.41 8.31 -0.04
C PHE A 4 -13.99 6.87 -0.26
N TYR A 5 -13.60 6.54 -1.48
CA TYR A 5 -13.00 5.24 -1.76
C TYR A 5 -11.53 5.24 -1.29
N LYS A 6 -10.99 4.06 -1.04
CA LYS A 6 -9.55 3.87 -0.82
C LYS A 6 -9.22 2.61 -1.61
N LEU A 7 -8.26 2.70 -2.51
CA LEU A 7 -7.84 1.53 -3.26
C LEU A 7 -6.70 0.86 -2.51
N ALA A 8 -6.93 -0.36 -2.06
CA ALA A 8 -5.93 -1.14 -1.34
C ALA A 8 -5.11 -1.99 -2.31
N TRP A 9 -3.80 -1.96 -2.15
CA TRP A 9 -2.86 -2.82 -2.85
C TRP A 9 -2.10 -3.69 -1.86
N ARG A 10 -1.68 -4.87 -2.32
CA ARG A 10 -0.82 -5.77 -1.57
C ARG A 10 0.59 -5.66 -2.13
N LEU A 11 1.54 -5.31 -1.27
CA LEU A 11 2.97 -5.36 -1.57
C LEU A 11 3.46 -6.80 -1.40
N GLU A 12 3.81 -7.43 -2.51
CA GLU A 12 4.40 -8.77 -2.55
C GLU A 12 5.93 -8.66 -2.50
N ALA A 13 6.46 -8.20 -1.37
CA ALA A 13 7.89 -7.98 -1.17
C ALA A 13 8.74 -9.24 -1.45
N GLU A 14 8.16 -10.43 -1.30
CA GLU A 14 8.78 -11.71 -1.63
C GLU A 14 9.11 -11.88 -3.13
N ARG A 15 8.46 -11.12 -4.02
CA ARG A 15 8.74 -11.11 -5.46
C ARG A 15 9.79 -10.10 -5.88
N ALA A 16 10.26 -9.29 -4.94
CA ALA A 16 11.27 -8.28 -5.20
C ALA A 16 12.64 -8.89 -5.41
N GLN A 17 13.48 -8.22 -6.20
CA GLN A 17 14.87 -8.63 -6.36
C GLN A 17 15.78 -8.20 -5.21
N CYS A 18 15.35 -7.22 -4.43
CA CYS A 18 16.07 -6.71 -3.28
C CYS A 18 15.17 -6.77 -2.04
N ALA A 19 15.77 -6.70 -0.85
CA ALA A 19 15.00 -6.56 0.38
C ALA A 19 14.19 -5.26 0.34
N ILE A 20 12.88 -5.36 0.18
CA ILE A 20 11.98 -4.20 0.23
C ILE A 20 11.53 -3.98 1.66
N ASP A 21 11.90 -2.82 2.20
CA ASP A 21 11.17 -2.21 3.30
C ASP A 21 9.94 -1.47 2.76
N ARG A 22 8.76 -1.77 3.30
CA ARG A 22 7.49 -1.19 2.83
C ARG A 22 7.51 0.34 2.95
N ASP A 23 8.03 0.86 4.05
CA ASP A 23 8.02 2.31 4.29
C ASP A 23 8.95 3.02 3.31
N SER A 24 10.10 2.43 3.00
CA SER A 24 11.00 2.90 1.95
C SER A 24 10.37 2.85 0.55
N PHE A 25 9.61 1.80 0.23
CA PHE A 25 8.86 1.71 -1.03
C PHE A 25 7.77 2.79 -1.14
N VAL A 26 7.01 3.01 -0.07
CA VAL A 26 6.01 4.08 0.01
C VAL A 26 6.66 5.44 -0.20
N ARG A 27 7.79 5.72 0.46
CA ARG A 27 8.53 6.98 0.28
C ARG A 27 9.01 7.18 -1.16
N ALA A 28 9.46 6.12 -1.83
CA ALA A 28 9.87 6.20 -3.23
C ALA A 28 8.69 6.59 -4.15
N ILE A 29 7.50 6.02 -3.92
CA ILE A 29 6.30 6.39 -4.68
C ILE A 29 5.83 7.82 -4.33
N GLN A 30 5.87 8.20 -3.05
CA GLN A 30 5.51 9.56 -2.61
C GLN A 30 6.43 10.63 -3.22
N ALA A 31 7.71 10.31 -3.44
CA ALA A 31 8.66 11.20 -4.10
C ALA A 31 8.28 11.51 -5.57
N GLU A 32 7.49 10.65 -6.21
CA GLU A 32 6.89 10.91 -7.53
C GLU A 32 5.61 11.78 -7.45
N GLY A 33 5.27 12.29 -6.25
CA GLY A 33 4.08 13.12 -6.02
C GLY A 33 2.78 12.32 -5.90
N ILE A 34 2.87 10.99 -5.72
CA ILE A 34 1.70 10.11 -5.66
C ILE A 34 1.22 9.97 -4.22
N ALA A 35 -0.06 10.29 -3.99
CA ALA A 35 -0.70 10.16 -2.68
C ALA A 35 -1.00 8.68 -2.35
N ILE A 36 0.03 7.98 -1.86
CA ILE A 36 -0.04 6.61 -1.34
C ILE A 36 0.47 6.57 0.10
N ASP A 37 -0.07 5.67 0.91
CA ASP A 37 0.36 5.47 2.29
C ASP A 37 0.34 3.99 2.69
N THR A 38 0.93 3.69 3.85
CA THR A 38 0.71 2.39 4.49
C THR A 38 -0.78 2.21 4.83
N GLY A 39 -1.23 0.97 4.85
CA GLY A 39 -2.61 0.65 5.19
C GLY A 39 -2.95 0.84 6.67
N PHE A 40 -3.32 -0.24 7.32
CA PHE A 40 -3.77 -0.22 8.71
C PHE A 40 -2.80 -1.00 9.58
N ARG A 41 -2.69 -0.63 10.86
CA ARG A 41 -1.76 -1.28 11.82
C ARG A 41 -2.17 -2.70 12.26
N GLY A 42 -3.24 -3.26 11.67
CA GLY A 42 -3.77 -4.58 12.02
C GLY A 42 -4.49 -4.65 13.37
N PHE A 43 -5.14 -5.79 13.60
CA PHE A 43 -5.74 -6.13 14.90
C PHE A 43 -4.77 -6.86 15.82
N VAL A 44 -3.69 -7.43 15.26
CA VAL A 44 -2.70 -8.25 15.98
C VAL A 44 -2.02 -7.45 17.11
N ARG A 45 -1.70 -6.18 16.86
CA ARG A 45 -1.03 -5.30 17.84
C ARG A 45 -1.98 -4.70 18.89
N ARG A 46 -3.29 -5.01 18.85
CA ARG A 46 -4.25 -4.52 19.84
C ARG A 46 -4.26 -5.44 21.06
N SER A 47 -4.38 -4.85 22.24
CA SER A 47 -4.48 -5.60 23.49
C SER A 47 -5.80 -6.37 23.57
N GLY A 48 -5.81 -7.50 24.29
CA GLY A 48 -7.01 -8.34 24.48
C GLY A 48 -8.21 -7.59 25.07
N LYS A 49 -7.97 -6.52 25.85
CA LYS A 49 -9.03 -5.62 26.35
C LYS A 49 -9.74 -4.84 25.23
N ARG A 50 -9.02 -4.47 24.16
CA ARG A 50 -9.56 -3.66 23.05
C ARG A 50 -10.02 -4.50 21.87
N CYS A 51 -9.52 -5.73 21.76
CA CYS A 51 -9.85 -6.64 20.67
C CYS A 51 -9.68 -8.07 21.17
N ARG A 52 -10.80 -8.78 21.34
CA ARG A 52 -10.75 -10.23 21.55
C ARG A 52 -10.24 -10.89 20.26
N GLN A 53 -9.18 -11.66 20.38
CA GLN A 53 -8.57 -12.40 19.27
C GLN A 53 -8.85 -13.89 19.46
N SER A 54 -9.20 -14.59 18.39
CA SER A 54 -9.37 -16.05 18.41
C SER A 54 -8.23 -16.69 17.62
N GLY A 55 -7.41 -17.49 18.30
CA GLY A 55 -6.26 -18.17 17.71
C GLY A 55 -5.24 -17.23 17.07
N SER A 56 -4.45 -17.77 16.15
CA SER A 56 -3.45 -17.00 15.41
C SER A 56 -4.11 -16.22 14.25
N LEU A 57 -3.95 -14.89 14.24
CA LEU A 57 -4.51 -14.01 13.21
C LEU A 57 -3.54 -13.80 12.04
N LYS A 58 -3.05 -14.88 11.41
CA LYS A 58 -1.97 -14.84 10.40
C LYS A 58 -2.29 -13.90 9.23
N HIS A 59 -3.46 -14.04 8.62
CA HIS A 59 -3.88 -13.20 7.49
C HIS A 59 -4.07 -11.73 7.87
N ALA A 60 -4.53 -11.45 9.09
CA ALA A 60 -4.66 -10.08 9.56
C ALA A 60 -3.29 -9.42 9.81
N SER A 61 -2.28 -10.19 10.24
CA SER A 61 -0.89 -9.72 10.32
C SER A 61 -0.35 -9.40 8.94
N GLN A 62 -0.47 -10.36 8.02
CA GLN A 62 0.00 -10.21 6.64
C GLN A 62 -0.65 -9.00 5.95
N ALA A 63 -1.96 -8.83 6.09
CA ALA A 63 -2.65 -7.67 5.52
C ALA A 63 -2.15 -6.34 6.13
N ALA A 64 -1.94 -6.28 7.44
CA ALA A 64 -1.42 -5.08 8.09
C ALA A 64 0.01 -4.71 7.63
N GLU A 65 0.83 -5.73 7.34
CA GLU A 65 2.22 -5.58 6.91
C GLU A 65 2.34 -5.31 5.41
N GLN A 66 1.43 -5.82 4.59
CA GLN A 66 1.55 -5.77 3.12
C GLN A 66 0.59 -4.77 2.47
N THR A 67 -0.42 -4.24 3.16
CA THR A 67 -1.37 -3.30 2.55
C THR A 67 -0.76 -1.91 2.37
N LEU A 68 -0.90 -1.39 1.16
CA LEU A 68 -0.74 0.01 0.75
C LEU A 68 -2.09 0.59 0.37
N ILE A 69 -2.27 1.90 0.52
CA ILE A 69 -3.52 2.59 0.22
C ILE A 69 -3.26 3.77 -0.70
N LEU A 70 -3.87 3.74 -1.88
CA LEU A 70 -3.94 4.89 -2.77
C LEU A 70 -5.11 5.79 -2.36
N HIS A 71 -4.84 7.09 -2.21
CA HIS A 71 -5.84 8.08 -1.82
C HIS A 71 -6.85 8.31 -2.97
N HIS A 72 -8.16 8.29 -2.70
CA HIS A 72 -9.20 8.40 -3.75
C HIS A 72 -9.16 9.61 -4.67
N PRO A 73 -8.67 10.81 -4.29
CA PRO A 73 -8.66 11.93 -5.23
C PRO A 73 -7.88 11.57 -6.50
N VAL A 74 -6.85 10.73 -6.35
CA VAL A 74 -6.09 10.17 -7.47
C VAL A 74 -7.00 9.42 -8.46
N LEU A 75 -8.00 8.70 -7.99
CA LEU A 75 -8.93 7.92 -8.82
C LEU A 75 -9.98 8.77 -9.53
N LEU A 76 -10.10 10.06 -9.16
CA LEU A 76 -11.06 10.99 -9.73
C LEU A 76 -10.40 11.95 -10.75
N GLU A 77 -9.09 11.80 -10.95
CA GLU A 77 -8.33 12.61 -11.90
C GLU A 77 -8.63 12.24 -13.35
N SER A 78 -8.29 13.15 -14.27
CA SER A 78 -8.45 12.91 -15.70
C SER A 78 -7.65 11.68 -16.20
N PRO A 79 -8.07 11.02 -17.29
CA PRO A 79 -7.32 9.89 -17.87
C PRO A 79 -5.85 10.21 -18.18
N ALA A 80 -5.56 11.45 -18.59
CA ALA A 80 -4.19 11.90 -18.86
C ALA A 80 -3.33 11.94 -17.58
N VAL A 81 -3.91 12.35 -16.46
CA VAL A 81 -3.24 12.34 -15.15
C VAL A 81 -3.04 10.90 -14.69
N ILE A 82 -4.07 10.04 -14.81
CA ILE A 82 -3.97 8.60 -14.50
C ILE A 82 -2.84 7.93 -15.30
N GLY A 83 -2.70 8.24 -16.59
CA GLY A 83 -1.60 7.72 -17.41
C GLY A 83 -0.22 8.14 -16.90
N ARG A 84 -0.05 9.41 -16.48
CA ARG A 84 1.22 9.87 -15.89
C ARG A 84 1.53 9.18 -14.56
N LEU A 85 0.51 8.98 -13.72
CA LEU A 85 0.64 8.27 -12.46
C LEU A 85 1.04 6.80 -12.68
N ALA A 86 0.41 6.12 -13.65
CA ALA A 86 0.75 4.75 -14.01
C ALA A 86 2.22 4.64 -14.46
N ASN A 87 2.69 5.57 -15.30
CA ASN A 87 4.09 5.60 -15.75
C ASN A 87 5.07 5.84 -14.58
N ALA A 88 4.71 6.70 -13.64
CA ALA A 88 5.53 6.95 -12.45
C ALA A 88 5.58 5.73 -11.52
N LEU A 89 4.45 5.07 -11.28
CA LEU A 89 4.39 3.81 -10.53
C LEU A 89 5.23 2.73 -11.20
N GLN A 90 5.19 2.64 -12.53
CA GLN A 90 5.97 1.69 -13.29
C GLN A 90 7.48 1.91 -13.08
N ARG A 91 7.98 3.14 -13.24
CA ARG A 91 9.41 3.44 -13.02
C ARG A 91 9.89 3.05 -11.62
N VAL A 92 9.09 3.38 -10.60
CA VAL A 92 9.43 3.02 -9.23
C VAL A 92 9.40 1.50 -9.07
N THR A 93 8.36 0.83 -9.55
CA THR A 93 8.21 -0.63 -9.45
C THR A 93 9.35 -1.36 -10.16
N GLU A 94 9.76 -0.92 -11.35
CA GLU A 94 10.87 -1.51 -12.09
C GLU A 94 12.18 -1.48 -11.28
N ARG A 95 12.46 -0.41 -10.54
CA ARG A 95 13.64 -0.33 -9.67
C ARG A 95 13.69 -1.41 -8.57
N PHE A 96 12.54 -1.91 -8.14
CA PHE A 96 12.43 -2.87 -7.04
C PHE A 96 12.14 -4.31 -7.50
N PHE A 97 11.51 -4.48 -8.67
CA PHE A 97 10.93 -5.75 -9.13
C PHE A 97 11.34 -6.18 -10.54
N ALA A 98 11.97 -5.33 -11.36
CA ALA A 98 12.46 -5.75 -12.68
C ALA A 98 13.59 -6.79 -12.55
N PRO A 99 13.74 -7.71 -13.53
CA PRO A 99 14.81 -8.71 -13.57
C PRO A 99 16.23 -8.12 -13.61
#